data_AF-A0A830EDE3-F1
#
_entry.id   AF-A0A830EDE3-F1
#
_cell.length_a   1.000
_cell.length_b   1.000
_cell.length_c   1.000
_cell.angle_alpha   90.00
_cell.angle_beta   90.00
_cell.angle_gamma   90.00
#
_symmetry.space_group_name_H-M   'P 1'
#
loop_
_entity.id
_entity.type
_entity.pdbx_description
1 polymer ?
#
loop_
_entity_poly.entity_id
_entity_poly.type
_entity_poly.pdbx_seq_one_letter_code
_entity_poly.pdbx_strand_id
1 'polypeptide(L)'
;MADKPKHVLIYARREDTAHKFLGPLNAGDRAYWRVGGTPRQTAERARVFFHDGDLIYAEAMITKLEAGRIWFTPLESVRFDHPDRPDGGHRGFQYIEGLPTPTSKHLPR
;
A
#
# COMPACT_ATOMS: atom_id res chain seq x y z
N MET A 1 16.68 -7.49 -19.42
CA MET A 1 15.50 -6.62 -19.16
C MET A 1 15.43 -6.43 -17.66
N ALA A 2 15.46 -5.21 -17.14
CA ALA A 2 15.33 -5.00 -15.69
C ALA A 2 13.88 -5.27 -15.28
N ASP A 3 13.68 -6.16 -14.31
CA ASP A 3 12.36 -6.44 -13.73
C ASP A 3 11.79 -5.13 -13.15
N LYS A 4 10.54 -4.78 -13.48
CA LYS A 4 9.92 -3.57 -12.92
C LYS A 4 9.77 -3.74 -11.41
N PRO A 5 10.01 -2.69 -10.60
CA PRO A 5 9.84 -2.80 -9.16
C PRO A 5 8.39 -3.17 -8.82
N LYS A 6 8.21 -4.20 -7.99
CA LYS A 6 6.90 -4.69 -7.58
C LYS A 6 6.25 -3.73 -6.59
N HIS A 7 4.93 -3.74 -6.55
CA HIS A 7 4.18 -2.98 -5.56
C HIS A 7 4.05 -3.78 -4.27
N VAL A 8 3.74 -3.08 -3.18
CA VAL A 8 3.62 -3.69 -1.85
C VAL A 8 2.17 -3.67 -1.41
N LEU A 9 1.67 -4.79 -0.92
CA LEU A 9 0.35 -4.92 -0.32
C LEU A 9 0.48 -5.25 1.17
N ILE A 10 -0.23 -4.51 2.01
CA ILE A 10 -0.11 -4.57 3.47
C ILE A 10 -1.49 -4.78 4.08
N TYR A 11 -1.61 -5.80 4.93
CA TYR A 11 -2.78 -5.94 5.79
C TYR A 11 -2.71 -4.91 6.92
N ALA A 12 -3.74 -4.07 7.03
CA ALA A 12 -3.88 -3.12 8.13
C ALA A 12 -5.36 -2.81 8.35
N ARG A 13 -5.80 -2.77 9.61
CA ARG A 13 -7.15 -2.27 9.87
C ARG A 13 -7.20 -0.78 9.53
N ARG A 14 -8.37 -0.30 9.13
CA ARG A 14 -8.56 1.11 8.75
C ARG A 14 -8.21 2.09 9.87
N GLU A 15 -8.44 1.68 11.12
CA GLU A 15 -8.04 2.44 12.31
C GLU A 15 -6.52 2.67 12.38
N ASP A 16 -5.72 1.70 11.97
CA ASP A 16 -4.25 1.79 12.00
C ASP A 16 -3.68 2.76 10.96
N THR A 17 -4.44 3.03 9.90
CA THR A 17 -4.04 3.89 8.77
C THR A 17 -4.72 5.26 8.78
N ALA A 18 -5.77 5.47 9.58
CA ALA A 18 -6.57 6.69 9.59
C ALA A 18 -5.74 7.98 9.72
N HIS A 19 -4.73 8.00 10.59
CA HIS A 19 -3.84 9.16 10.81
C HIS A 19 -2.79 9.37 9.70
N LYS A 20 -2.78 8.52 8.67
CA LYS A 20 -1.82 8.57 7.55
C LYS A 20 -2.46 9.07 6.25
N PHE A 21 -3.76 9.35 6.24
CA PHE A 21 -4.46 9.91 5.08
C PHE A 21 -4.17 11.39 4.86
N LEU A 22 -4.40 11.84 3.63
CA LEU A 22 -4.47 13.26 3.29
C LEU A 22 -5.62 13.93 4.07
N GLY A 23 -5.35 15.07 4.70
CA GLY A 23 -6.25 15.74 5.63
C GLY A 23 -5.63 15.77 7.03
N PRO A 24 -5.51 14.62 7.72
CA PRO A 24 -4.65 14.49 8.89
C PRO A 24 -3.17 14.85 8.61
N LEU A 25 -2.70 14.52 7.40
CA LEU A 25 -1.38 14.91 6.88
C LEU A 25 -1.50 15.97 5.79
N ASN A 26 -0.50 16.85 5.70
CA ASN A 26 -0.33 17.79 4.59
C ASN A 26 0.30 17.10 3.38
N ALA A 27 0.14 17.70 2.19
CA ALA A 27 0.69 17.14 0.94
C ALA A 27 2.23 16.98 0.93
N GLY A 28 2.95 17.74 1.76
CA GLY A 28 4.39 17.63 1.93
C GLY A 28 4.84 16.61 2.98
N ASP A 29 3.91 16.12 3.80
CA ASP A 29 4.22 15.20 4.89
C ASP A 29 4.48 13.78 4.34
N ARG A 30 5.20 12.99 5.12
CA ARG A 30 5.48 11.59 4.82
C ARG A 30 4.96 10.72 5.95
N ALA A 31 4.28 9.65 5.58
CA ALA A 31 3.92 8.59 6.49
C ALA A 31 4.91 7.43 6.35
N TYR A 32 4.95 6.57 7.37
CA TYR A 32 5.65 5.30 7.26
C TYR A 32 4.82 4.15 7.84
N TRP A 33 5.14 2.94 7.38
CA TRP A 33 4.65 1.68 7.89
C TRP A 33 5.81 0.79 8.31
N ARG A 34 5.64 0.05 9.41
CA ARG A 34 6.66 -0.88 9.92
C ARG A 34 6.47 -2.25 9.29
N VAL A 35 7.58 -2.85 8.85
CA VAL A 35 7.58 -4.16 8.20
C VAL A 35 8.70 -5.04 8.74
N GLY A 36 8.53 -6.35 8.61
CA GLY A 36 9.55 -7.34 8.94
C GLY A 36 10.67 -7.36 7.90
N GLY A 37 11.77 -6.64 8.18
CA GLY A 37 12.92 -6.52 7.28
C GLY A 37 12.76 -5.45 6.20
N THR A 38 13.72 -5.33 5.29
CA THR A 38 13.66 -4.35 4.18
C THR A 38 13.05 -5.02 2.94
N PRO A 39 11.98 -4.48 2.35
CA PRO A 39 11.49 -4.95 1.07
C PRO A 39 12.57 -4.81 -0.02
N ARG A 40 12.93 -5.92 -0.69
CA ARG A 40 14.00 -5.95 -1.71
C ARG A 40 13.49 -6.01 -3.15
N GLN A 41 12.22 -6.34 -3.37
CA GLN A 41 11.61 -6.43 -4.72
C GLN A 41 10.77 -5.19 -5.06
N THR A 42 10.85 -4.12 -4.27
CA THR A 42 10.16 -2.85 -4.52
C THR A 42 11.17 -1.72 -4.52
N ALA A 43 10.75 -0.53 -4.94
CA ALA A 43 11.60 0.65 -5.03
C ALA A 43 10.79 1.93 -4.77
N GLU A 44 11.49 3.05 -4.67
CA GLU A 44 10.86 4.37 -4.71
C GLU A 44 10.03 4.52 -5.99
N ARG A 45 8.94 5.29 -5.90
CA ARG A 45 7.92 5.50 -6.96
C ARG A 45 7.04 4.28 -7.26
N ALA A 46 7.30 3.11 -6.66
CA ALA A 46 6.31 2.04 -6.62
C ALA A 46 5.15 2.41 -5.67
N ARG A 47 4.03 1.67 -5.77
CA ARG A 47 2.86 1.86 -4.90
C ARG A 47 2.92 0.94 -3.68
N VAL A 48 2.40 1.46 -2.58
CA VAL A 48 2.00 0.67 -1.41
C VAL A 48 0.48 0.72 -1.30
N PHE A 49 -0.12 -0.44 -1.07
CA PHE A 49 -1.55 -0.65 -0.93
C PHE A 49 -1.86 -1.21 0.46
N PHE A 50 -3.00 -0.80 1.01
CA PHE A 50 -3.50 -1.30 2.28
C PHE A 50 -4.86 -1.97 2.09
N HIS A 51 -5.01 -3.15 2.69
CA HIS A 51 -6.26 -3.90 2.67
C HIS A 51 -6.70 -4.30 4.08
N ASP A 52 -8.02 -4.44 4.26
CA ASP A 52 -8.66 -4.85 5.52
C ASP A 52 -8.97 -6.36 5.58
N GLY A 53 -8.53 -7.11 4.57
CA GLY A 53 -8.77 -8.55 4.41
C GLY A 53 -9.79 -8.87 3.32
N ASP A 54 -10.70 -7.94 3.04
CA ASP A 54 -11.70 -8.10 1.98
C ASP A 54 -11.45 -7.16 0.80
N LEU A 55 -11.03 -5.90 1.04
CA LEU A 55 -10.77 -4.93 -0.02
C LEU A 55 -9.52 -4.10 0.23
N ILE A 56 -8.93 -3.63 -0.87
CA ILE A 56 -7.90 -2.59 -0.81
C ILE A 56 -8.60 -1.25 -0.69
N TYR A 57 -8.35 -0.56 0.42
CA TYR A 57 -9.05 0.68 0.77
C TYR A 57 -8.16 1.92 0.70
N ALA A 58 -6.83 1.75 0.63
CA ALA A 58 -5.90 2.86 0.55
C ALA A 58 -4.68 2.54 -0.30
N GLU A 59 -4.14 3.58 -0.94
CA GLU A 59 -2.86 3.52 -1.63
C GLU A 59 -1.99 4.74 -1.33
N ALA A 60 -0.69 4.61 -1.55
CA ALA A 60 0.24 5.74 -1.61
C ALA A 60 1.45 5.41 -2.47
N MET A 61 2.22 6.43 -2.81
CA MET A 61 3.50 6.27 -3.50
C MET A 61 4.64 6.13 -2.49
N ILE A 62 5.48 5.11 -2.69
CA ILE A 62 6.69 4.90 -1.88
C ILE A 62 7.71 5.99 -2.19
N THR A 63 8.18 6.65 -1.14
CA THR A 63 9.17 7.74 -1.21
C THR A 63 10.55 7.33 -0.72
N LYS A 64 10.65 6.31 0.14
CA LYS A 64 11.92 5.77 0.64
C LYS A 64 11.73 4.38 1.24
N LEU A 65 12.73 3.52 1.10
CA LEU A 65 12.83 2.24 1.80
C LEU A 65 13.94 2.30 2.84
N GLU A 66 13.65 1.88 4.06
CA GLU A 66 14.61 1.83 5.16
C GLU A 66 14.45 0.49 5.89
N ALA A 67 15.47 0.09 6.65
CA ALA A 67 15.41 -1.15 7.43
C ALA A 67 14.18 -1.17 8.35
N GLY A 68 13.25 -2.08 8.09
CA GLY A 68 12.01 -2.25 8.82
C GLY A 68 10.95 -1.16 8.59
N ARG A 69 11.13 -0.26 7.61
CA ARG A 69 10.20 0.84 7.33
C ARG A 69 10.01 1.08 5.84
N ILE A 70 8.77 1.32 5.45
CA ILE A 70 8.38 1.83 4.13
C ILE A 70 7.85 3.24 4.33
N TRP A 71 8.47 4.22 3.69
CA TRP A 71 8.02 5.61 3.70
C TRP A 71 7.21 5.90 2.45
N PHE A 72 6.12 6.65 2.59
CA PHE A 72 5.19 6.95 1.50
C PHE A 72 4.55 8.33 1.66
N THR A 73 3.99 8.84 0.57
CA THR A 73 3.13 10.03 0.56
C THR A 73 1.89 9.82 1.45
N PRO A 74 1.11 10.86 1.80
CA PRO A 74 -0.16 10.65 2.48
C PRO A 74 -1.04 9.64 1.72
N LEU A 75 -1.80 8.83 2.45
CA LEU A 75 -2.69 7.84 1.87
C LEU A 75 -3.84 8.50 1.13
N GLU A 76 -4.16 7.92 -0.02
CA GLU A 76 -5.33 8.22 -0.83
C GLU A 76 -6.36 7.08 -0.65
N SER A 77 -7.62 7.45 -0.47
CA SER A 77 -8.71 6.47 -0.38
C SER A 77 -8.98 5.87 -1.75
N VAL A 78 -8.94 4.54 -1.83
CA VAL A 78 -9.24 3.79 -3.05
C VAL A 78 -10.19 2.65 -2.75
N ARG A 79 -10.71 2.02 -3.80
CA ARG A 79 -11.55 0.83 -3.67
C ARG A 79 -11.20 -0.14 -4.77
N PHE A 80 -10.31 -1.08 -4.44
CA PHE A 80 -9.90 -2.15 -5.36
C PHE A 80 -10.27 -3.52 -4.79
N ASP A 81 -10.58 -4.44 -5.69
CA ASP A 81 -10.75 -5.84 -5.31
C ASP A 81 -9.41 -6.38 -4.80
N HIS A 82 -9.46 -7.24 -3.79
CA HIS A 82 -8.26 -7.88 -3.29
C HIS A 82 -7.71 -8.83 -4.37
N PRO A 83 -6.44 -8.68 -4.82
CA PRO A 83 -5.86 -9.50 -5.88
C PRO A 83 -5.48 -10.90 -5.38
N ASP A 84 -6.46 -11.71 -4.96
CA ASP A 84 -6.34 -13.01 -4.27
C ASP A 84 -6.11 -12.87 -2.76
N ARG A 85 -7.01 -13.43 -1.93
CA ARG A 85 -6.97 -13.42 -0.44
C ARG A 85 -5.66 -14.07 0.06
N PRO A 86 -4.71 -13.31 0.62
CA PRO A 86 -3.48 -13.85 1.15
C PRO A 86 -3.46 -13.60 2.65
N ASP A 87 -3.31 -14.69 3.38
CA ASP A 87 -2.88 -14.75 4.77
C ASP A 87 -1.67 -13.81 4.93
N GLY A 88 -1.93 -12.60 5.44
CA GLY A 88 -1.01 -11.46 5.42
C GLY A 88 0.44 -11.90 5.61
N GLY A 89 1.22 -11.84 4.52
CA GLY A 89 2.47 -12.58 4.41
C GLY A 89 3.37 -12.41 5.64
N HIS A 90 4.12 -13.45 5.99
CA HIS A 90 4.90 -13.60 7.24
C HIS A 90 5.81 -12.41 7.66
N ARG A 91 6.01 -11.41 6.80
CA ARG A 91 6.81 -10.21 7.03
C ARG A 91 5.99 -8.92 7.16
N GLY A 92 4.66 -9.02 7.25
CA GLY A 92 3.75 -7.88 7.34
C GLY A 92 3.52 -7.15 6.01
N PHE A 93 3.92 -7.75 4.89
CA PHE A 93 3.67 -7.25 3.54
C PHE A 93 3.81 -8.36 2.49
N GLN A 94 3.22 -8.14 1.31
CA GLN A 94 3.31 -8.99 0.13
C GLN A 94 3.71 -8.16 -1.09
N TYR A 95 4.36 -8.80 -2.08
CA TYR A 95 4.58 -8.21 -3.39
C TYR A 95 3.44 -8.53 -4.33
N ILE A 96 2.94 -7.51 -5.03
CA ILE A 96 1.97 -7.68 -6.11
C ILE A 96 2.52 -7.17 -7.43
N GLU A 97 2.14 -7.86 -8.51
CA GLU A 97 2.50 -7.50 -9.87
C GLU A 97 1.36 -6.69 -10.49
N GLY A 98 1.67 -5.48 -10.96
CA GLY A 98 0.67 -4.58 -11.53
C GLY A 98 -0.24 -3.90 -10.49
N LEU A 99 -1.10 -3.00 -10.99
CA LEU A 99 -2.04 -2.26 -10.16
C LEU A 99 -3.30 -3.11 -9.89
N PRO A 100 -3.85 -3.07 -8.67
CA PRO A 100 -5.13 -3.69 -8.37
C PRO A 100 -6.25 -3.19 -9.29
N THR A 101 -7.22 -4.05 -9.58
CA THR A 101 -8.38 -3.69 -10.41
C THR A 101 -9.41 -2.88 -9.62
N PRO A 102 -9.92 -1.75 -10.16
CA PRO A 102 -11.09 -1.03 -9.63
C PRO A 102 -12.21 -2.01 -9.32
N THR A 103 -12.79 -1.93 -8.12
CA THR A 103 -13.99 -2.73 -7.84
C THR A 103 -15.04 -2.36 -8.87
N SER A 104 -15.50 -3.32 -9.68
CA SER A 104 -16.48 -3.07 -10.76
C SER A 104 -17.88 -2.66 -10.24
N LYS A 105 -18.06 -2.51 -8.93
CA LYS A 105 -19.27 -1.98 -8.30
C LYS A 105 -19.05 -0.52 -7.90
N HIS A 106 -19.74 0.38 -8.62
CA HIS A 106 -19.81 1.84 -8.47
C HIS A 106 -18.67 2.67 -9.10
N LEU A 107 -18.77 2.89 -10.41
CA LEU A 107 -18.72 4.28 -10.89
C LEU A 107 -20.11 4.89 -10.66
N PRO A 108 -20.27 5.99 -9.93
CA PRO A 108 -21.48 6.79 -10.06
C PRO A 108 -21.57 7.26 -11.52
N ARG A 109 -22.70 6.99 -12.17
CA ARG A 109 -23.07 7.61 -13.44
C ARG A 109 -23.29 9.10 -13.25
#